data_AF-A0A5C3MVW9-F1
#
_entry.id   AF-A0A5C3MVW9-F1
#
_cell.length_a   1.000
_cell.length_b   1.000
_cell.length_c   1.000
_cell.angle_alpha   90.00
_cell.angle_beta   90.00
_cell.angle_gamma   90.00
#
_symmetry.space_group_name_H-M   'P 1'
#
loop_
_entity.id
_entity.type
_entity.pdbx_description
1 polymer ?
#
loop_
_entity_poly.entity_id
_entity_poly.type
_entity_poly.pdbx_seq_one_letter_code
_entity_poly.pdbx_strand_id
1 'polypeptide(L)'
;MLSQKLARLPSASRTVLRRNQAPTRYRIPRSSFLCASRRCLSTSANAVEKEGQTRLSTIFTILLGLGIASAGYGIYQFYQTFTLWPPAVRADLRAGMKAKNQGDLVLSERYLKRALHTAESLPLSDFSHEPYLKLSGISIVLAEVLEANNKPSEAYEVHSNALDRLKKAISYSEQLKIQELASGVPTAKNTPTHETELVLTGPERLRAVAIACKLGEMADRYQLGDAEEEKWLTWAVEEMLRTLVDMRQHHKTSEDAKREDKQKDVQLVLAELSLPKWVTKTDVGAPIEALGTFYAKTGKVDYAMTLYLQAISILMPPAGSGNTTSAEDSCRAAQLMSSLSELIMRRTPTPENLHQAEAWAQQALAVVNKTVKTARGDPEQIAGCEAALGAVLFNLGSLREMNNDHAAAKDYFTTSLQQSNRIQSQEGMLEAANALRRLERLDRAEATKKTTDA
;
A
#
# COMPACT_ATOMS: atom_id res chain seq x y z
N MET A 1 34.64 -41.94 -4.55
CA MET A 1 34.95 -40.72 -3.77
C MET A 1 35.04 -39.52 -4.69
N LEU A 2 33.88 -39.02 -5.17
CA LEU A 2 33.79 -37.82 -6.00
C LEU A 2 32.72 -36.92 -5.35
N SER A 3 33.20 -35.90 -4.64
CA SER A 3 32.39 -34.95 -3.89
C SER A 3 31.74 -33.95 -4.86
N GLN A 4 30.41 -33.93 -4.87
CA GLN A 4 29.57 -32.98 -5.60
C GLN A 4 29.88 -31.55 -5.13
N LYS A 5 30.52 -30.76 -5.99
CA LYS A 5 30.49 -29.29 -5.88
C LYS A 5 29.16 -28.79 -6.44
N LEU A 6 28.12 -28.84 -5.60
CA LEU A 6 26.92 -28.03 -5.82
C LEU A 6 27.30 -26.56 -5.62
N ALA A 7 27.27 -25.81 -6.72
CA ALA A 7 27.43 -24.37 -6.70
C ALA A 7 26.29 -23.75 -5.89
N ARG A 8 26.62 -23.16 -4.73
CA ARG A 8 25.72 -22.24 -4.04
C ARG A 8 25.41 -21.08 -4.99
N LEU A 9 24.14 -20.85 -5.25
CA LEU A 9 23.69 -19.61 -5.89
C LEU A 9 24.22 -18.42 -5.08
N PRO A 10 24.71 -17.35 -5.72
CA PRO A 10 24.94 -16.10 -5.02
C PRO A 10 23.59 -15.61 -4.49
N SER A 11 23.50 -15.40 -3.17
CA SER A 11 22.39 -14.67 -2.57
C SER A 11 22.37 -13.25 -3.15
N ALA A 12 21.45 -12.98 -4.08
CA ALA A 12 21.12 -11.61 -4.47
C ALA A 12 20.23 -10.97 -3.38
N SER A 13 20.74 -10.91 -2.14
CA SER A 13 20.25 -9.96 -1.15
C SER A 13 21.10 -8.72 -1.29
N ARG A 14 20.73 -7.83 -2.21
CA ARG A 14 21.25 -6.47 -2.24
C ARG A 14 20.14 -5.46 -2.56
N THR A 15 19.58 -4.94 -1.47
CA THR A 15 19.37 -3.51 -1.25
C THR A 15 18.67 -2.76 -2.39
N VAL A 16 17.33 -2.80 -2.42
CA VAL A 16 16.57 -1.72 -3.04
C VAL A 16 16.60 -0.51 -2.09
N LEU A 17 17.69 0.25 -2.22
CA LEU A 17 17.70 1.68 -2.01
C LEU A 17 16.58 2.28 -2.88
N ARG A 18 15.42 2.52 -2.27
CA ARG A 18 14.33 3.31 -2.86
C ARG A 18 14.86 4.75 -3.02
N ARG A 19 15.53 5.02 -4.13
CA ARG A 19 16.02 6.36 -4.49
C ARG A 19 14.83 7.19 -4.98
N ASN A 20 14.59 8.28 -4.27
CA ASN A 20 13.62 9.33 -4.61
C ASN A 20 13.72 9.72 -6.10
N GLN A 21 12.69 9.40 -6.87
CA GLN A 21 12.39 10.10 -8.12
C GLN A 21 11.68 11.40 -7.75
N ALA A 22 12.40 12.52 -7.89
CA ALA A 22 11.79 13.85 -7.87
C ALA A 22 10.84 13.99 -9.07
N PRO A 23 9.66 14.61 -8.93
CA PRO A 23 8.78 14.84 -10.06
C PRO A 23 9.40 15.84 -11.04
N THR A 24 9.53 15.39 -12.29
CA THR A 24 9.88 16.21 -13.45
C THR A 24 8.85 17.34 -13.62
N ARG A 25 9.38 18.57 -13.68
CA ARG A 25 8.63 19.80 -13.90
C ARG A 25 7.89 19.77 -15.25
N TYR A 26 6.56 19.75 -15.22
CA TYR A 26 5.75 20.14 -16.38
C TYR A 26 5.66 21.67 -16.47
N ARG A 27 6.22 22.21 -17.56
CA ARG A 27 6.16 23.62 -17.94
C ARG A 27 4.83 23.86 -18.66
N ILE A 28 3.94 24.68 -18.10
CA ILE A 28 2.74 25.16 -18.79
C ILE A 28 3.15 26.32 -19.71
N PRO A 29 2.84 26.30 -21.02
CA PRO A 29 2.88 27.52 -21.82
C PRO A 29 1.55 28.25 -21.70
N ARG A 30 1.61 29.50 -21.23
CA ARG A 30 0.59 30.53 -21.47
C ARG A 30 0.84 31.14 -22.85
N SER A 31 -0.17 31.22 -23.69
CA SER A 31 -0.35 32.34 -24.62
C SER A 31 -1.77 32.39 -25.14
N SER A 32 -2.44 33.49 -24.81
CA SER A 32 -3.63 34.05 -25.45
C SER A 32 -3.39 34.28 -26.94
N PHE A 33 -4.44 34.26 -27.78
CA PHE A 33 -4.79 35.34 -28.72
C PHE A 33 -6.17 35.07 -29.35
N LEU A 34 -6.98 36.11 -29.34
CA LEU A 34 -8.29 36.24 -30.00
C LEU A 34 -8.10 36.31 -31.52
N CYS A 35 -9.02 35.73 -32.28
CA CYS A 35 -9.40 36.30 -33.58
C CYS A 35 -10.83 35.88 -33.97
N ALA A 36 -11.60 36.88 -34.38
CA ALA A 36 -12.98 36.77 -34.82
C ALA A 36 -13.08 36.39 -36.30
N SER A 37 -14.11 35.64 -36.70
CA SER A 37 -14.80 35.89 -37.99
C SER A 37 -16.15 35.16 -38.13
N ARG A 38 -17.19 36.00 -38.12
CA ARG A 38 -18.42 36.06 -38.94
C ARG A 38 -18.82 34.94 -39.93
N ARG A 39 -20.16 34.80 -40.02
CA ARG A 39 -21.07 34.28 -41.09
C ARG A 39 -21.36 32.77 -41.04
N CYS A 40 -22.57 32.26 -41.31
CA CYS A 40 -23.86 32.85 -41.68
C CYS A 40 -24.97 31.85 -41.31
N LEU A 41 -26.16 32.37 -41.01
CA LEU A 41 -27.41 31.62 -40.89
C LEU A 41 -27.86 31.09 -42.27
N SER A 42 -28.38 29.87 -42.31
CA SER A 42 -29.38 29.44 -43.30
C SER A 42 -30.44 28.58 -42.64
N THR A 43 -31.67 29.06 -42.73
CA THR A 43 -32.95 28.45 -42.37
C THR A 43 -33.38 27.35 -43.35
N SER A 44 -33.88 26.22 -42.83
CA SER A 44 -35.07 25.50 -43.34
C SER A 44 -35.60 24.63 -42.18
N ALA A 45 -36.81 24.86 -41.64
CA ALA A 45 -38.15 24.52 -42.13
C ALA A 45 -38.64 23.11 -41.68
N ASN A 46 -39.46 23.13 -40.62
CA ASN A 46 -40.70 22.37 -40.34
C ASN A 46 -40.74 20.82 -40.27
N ALA A 47 -41.06 20.30 -39.07
CA ALA A 47 -42.22 19.41 -38.74
C ALA A 47 -42.06 18.90 -37.28
N VAL A 48 -42.91 19.27 -36.29
CA VAL A 48 -44.11 18.55 -35.77
C VAL A 48 -43.75 17.11 -35.34
N GLU A 49 -43.84 16.64 -34.08
CA GLU A 49 -44.91 16.71 -33.07
C GLU A 49 -44.40 16.27 -31.67
N LYS A 50 -45.01 16.84 -30.61
CA LYS A 50 -45.22 16.37 -29.21
C LYS A 50 -44.13 15.57 -28.46
N GLU A 51 -43.56 16.19 -27.42
CA GLU A 51 -43.46 15.63 -26.06
C GLU A 51 -43.05 16.73 -25.04
N GLY A 52 -43.40 16.54 -23.76
CA GLY A 52 -43.57 17.57 -22.72
C GLY A 52 -42.57 18.73 -22.68
N GLN A 53 -43.08 19.96 -22.88
CA GLN A 53 -42.36 21.21 -22.64
C GLN A 53 -42.07 21.39 -21.14
N THR A 54 -40.93 20.89 -20.68
CA THR A 54 -40.25 21.54 -19.57
C THR A 54 -39.88 22.93 -20.06
N ARG A 55 -40.53 23.98 -19.53
CA ARG A 55 -40.21 25.37 -19.90
C ARG A 55 -38.71 25.54 -19.73
N LEU A 56 -38.01 25.98 -20.77
CA LEU A 56 -36.56 26.19 -20.75
C LEU A 56 -36.12 26.99 -19.50
N SER A 57 -36.98 27.92 -19.06
CA SER A 57 -36.86 28.66 -17.80
C SER A 57 -36.74 27.79 -16.54
N THR A 58 -37.52 26.71 -16.42
CA THR A 58 -37.45 25.75 -15.29
C THR A 58 -36.13 24.99 -15.27
N ILE A 59 -35.57 24.67 -16.43
CA ILE A 59 -34.25 24.02 -16.52
C ILE A 59 -33.16 25.01 -16.07
N PHE A 60 -33.23 26.27 -16.52
CA PHE A 60 -32.27 27.30 -16.11
C PHE A 60 -32.35 27.63 -14.61
N THR A 61 -33.53 27.68 -14.01
CA THR A 61 -33.67 27.91 -12.56
C THR A 61 -33.15 26.73 -11.73
N ILE A 62 -33.38 25.49 -12.16
CA ILE A 62 -32.81 24.30 -11.52
C ILE A 62 -31.27 24.31 -11.62
N LEU A 63 -30.71 24.60 -12.80
CA LEU A 63 -29.26 24.67 -12.99
C LEU A 63 -28.61 25.80 -12.18
N LEU A 64 -29.26 26.97 -12.10
CA LEU A 64 -28.78 28.08 -11.29
C LEU A 64 -28.84 27.74 -9.79
N GLY A 65 -29.92 27.11 -9.34
CA GLY A 65 -30.05 26.61 -7.97
C GLY A 65 -28.97 25.58 -7.62
N LEU A 66 -28.70 24.64 -8.52
CA LEU A 66 -27.62 23.65 -8.38
C LEU A 66 -26.23 24.32 -8.37
N GLY A 67 -26.03 25.34 -9.21
CA GLY A 67 -24.79 26.13 -9.26
C GLY A 67 -24.51 26.88 -7.97
N ILE A 68 -25.53 27.57 -7.42
CA ILE A 68 -25.40 28.27 -6.13
C ILE A 68 -25.20 27.28 -4.98
N ALA A 69 -25.94 26.16 -4.98
CA ALA A 69 -25.80 25.13 -3.96
C ALA A 69 -24.41 24.47 -3.98
N SER A 70 -23.89 24.15 -5.16
CA SER A 70 -22.54 23.57 -5.32
C SER A 70 -21.44 24.56 -4.96
N ALA A 71 -21.56 25.84 -5.34
CA ALA A 71 -20.63 26.89 -4.93
C ALA A 71 -20.67 27.15 -3.42
N GLY A 72 -21.87 27.20 -2.82
CA GLY A 72 -22.06 27.33 -1.37
C GLY A 72 -21.46 26.14 -0.61
N TYR A 73 -21.70 24.92 -1.09
CA TYR A 73 -21.09 23.70 -0.54
C TYR A 73 -19.56 23.72 -0.67
N GLY A 74 -19.04 24.13 -1.83
CA GLY A 74 -17.60 24.28 -2.06
C GLY A 74 -16.95 25.30 -1.14
N ILE A 75 -17.58 26.47 -0.94
CA ILE A 75 -17.11 27.51 -0.01
C ILE A 75 -17.18 27.00 1.45
N TYR A 76 -18.25 26.29 1.82
CA TYR A 76 -18.39 25.73 3.17
C TYR A 76 -17.31 24.67 3.47
N GLN A 77 -17.11 23.72 2.54
CA GLN A 77 -16.02 22.74 2.60
C GLN A 77 -14.64 23.40 2.69
N PHE A 78 -14.42 24.43 1.87
CA PHE A 78 -13.20 25.20 1.89
C PHE A 78 -13.00 25.90 3.23
N TYR A 79 -14.04 26.55 3.78
CA TYR A 79 -14.02 27.21 5.10
C TYR A 79 -13.72 26.23 6.24
N GLN A 80 -14.36 25.05 6.24
CA GLN A 80 -14.09 23.97 7.19
C GLN A 80 -12.61 23.54 7.18
N THR A 81 -11.96 23.58 6.02
CA THR A 81 -10.53 23.29 5.90
C THR A 81 -9.65 24.33 6.62
N PHE A 82 -10.09 25.60 6.70
CA PHE A 82 -9.38 26.65 7.46
C PHE A 82 -9.61 26.60 8.96
N THR A 83 -10.68 25.94 9.43
CA THR A 83 -11.01 25.80 10.87
C THR A 83 -10.64 24.44 11.45
N LEU A 84 -10.11 23.52 10.64
CA LEU A 84 -9.74 22.16 11.08
C LEU A 84 -8.65 22.12 12.17
N TRP A 85 -7.78 23.13 12.21
CA TRP A 85 -6.63 23.21 13.10
C TRP A 85 -6.78 24.32 14.15
N PRO A 86 -6.22 24.17 15.36
CA PRO A 86 -6.20 25.24 16.37
C PRO A 86 -5.55 26.52 15.81
N PRO A 87 -6.07 27.73 16.15
CA PRO A 87 -5.52 28.99 15.68
C PRO A 87 -4.01 29.13 15.90
N ALA A 88 -3.52 28.67 17.05
CA ALA A 88 -2.11 28.75 17.43
C ALA A 88 -1.17 27.93 16.51
N VAL A 89 -1.65 26.83 15.92
CA VAL A 89 -0.83 25.92 15.09
C VAL A 89 -0.88 26.31 13.61
N ARG A 90 -1.98 26.91 13.16
CA ARG A 90 -2.29 27.15 11.74
C ARG A 90 -1.22 27.90 10.96
N ALA A 91 -0.69 29.00 11.53
CA ALA A 91 0.23 29.88 10.82
C ALA A 91 1.52 29.14 10.46
N ASP A 92 2.10 28.46 11.44
CA ASP A 92 3.35 27.71 11.29
C ASP A 92 3.16 26.49 10.41
N LEU A 93 2.07 25.74 10.59
CA LEU A 93 1.80 24.57 9.76
C LEU A 93 1.66 24.94 8.27
N ARG A 94 0.94 26.03 7.96
CA ARG A 94 0.82 26.51 6.57
C ARG A 94 2.15 27.01 6.01
N ALA A 95 2.92 27.75 6.80
CA ALA A 95 4.23 28.24 6.39
C ALA A 95 5.20 27.08 6.10
N GLY A 96 5.21 26.06 6.97
CA GLY A 96 5.99 24.84 6.80
C GLY A 96 5.60 24.07 5.54
N MET A 97 4.30 23.80 5.35
CA MET A 97 3.80 23.12 4.15
C MET A 97 4.10 23.90 2.86
N LYS A 98 3.97 25.22 2.90
CA LYS A 98 4.33 26.08 1.76
C LYS A 98 5.81 25.99 1.43
N ALA A 99 6.69 26.05 2.43
CA ALA A 99 8.13 25.92 2.24
C ALA A 99 8.53 24.53 1.71
N LYS A 100 7.92 23.46 2.24
CA LYS A 100 8.08 22.08 1.73
C LYS A 100 7.76 22.01 0.24
N ASN A 101 6.61 22.54 -0.17
CA ASN A 101 6.17 22.53 -1.57
C ASN A 101 7.05 23.40 -2.48
N GLN A 102 7.75 24.38 -1.92
CA GLN A 102 8.72 25.21 -2.63
C GLN A 102 10.12 24.56 -2.71
N GLY A 103 10.34 23.45 -2.02
CA GLY A 103 11.63 22.77 -1.91
C GLY A 103 12.59 23.40 -0.89
N ASP A 104 12.14 24.38 -0.10
CA ASP A 104 12.94 24.95 0.99
C ASP A 104 12.76 24.10 2.25
N LEU A 105 13.50 22.99 2.29
CA LEU A 105 13.39 21.99 3.34
C LEU A 105 13.85 22.52 4.70
N VAL A 106 14.85 23.41 4.75
CA VAL A 106 15.38 23.99 5.99
C VAL A 106 14.36 24.94 6.61
N LEU A 107 13.74 25.80 5.80
CA LEU A 107 12.70 26.68 6.30
C LEU A 107 11.46 25.89 6.72
N SER A 108 11.09 24.88 5.93
CA SER A 108 9.99 23.95 6.25
C SER A 108 10.20 23.28 7.60
N GLU A 109 11.39 22.70 7.84
CA GLU A 109 11.76 22.05 9.10
C GLU A 109 11.54 22.97 10.30
N ARG A 110 12.00 24.23 10.22
CA ARG A 110 11.86 25.20 11.31
C ARG A 110 10.40 25.48 11.65
N TYR A 111 9.57 25.74 10.65
CA TYR A 111 8.14 26.00 10.85
C TYR A 111 7.41 24.77 11.37
N LEU A 112 7.71 23.58 10.85
CA LEU A 112 7.07 22.33 11.27
C LEU A 112 7.48 21.91 12.69
N LYS A 113 8.75 22.10 13.09
CA LYS A 113 9.18 21.90 14.49
C LYS A 113 8.41 22.82 15.44
N ARG A 114 8.25 24.10 15.09
CA ARG A 114 7.46 25.04 15.90
C ARG A 114 5.98 24.68 15.93
N ALA A 115 5.40 24.30 14.79
CA ALA A 115 4.01 23.85 14.71
C ALA A 115 3.76 22.61 15.58
N LEU A 116 4.66 21.62 15.52
CA LEU A 116 4.56 20.41 16.33
C LEU A 116 4.68 20.74 17.81
N HIS A 117 5.70 21.51 18.21
CA HIS A 117 5.88 21.90 19.61
C HIS A 117 4.67 22.65 20.18
N THR A 118 4.13 23.61 19.42
CA THR A 118 2.90 24.32 19.81
C THR A 118 1.73 23.33 19.89
N ALA A 119 1.57 22.44 18.91
CA ALA A 119 0.47 21.49 18.90
C ALA A 119 0.51 20.53 20.10
N GLU A 120 1.70 20.06 20.48
CA GLU A 120 1.89 19.18 21.64
C GLU A 120 1.66 19.87 23.00
N SER A 121 1.72 21.20 23.04
CA SER A 121 1.44 21.99 24.24
C SER A 121 -0.05 22.28 24.48
N LEU A 122 -0.90 22.04 23.47
CA LEU A 122 -2.33 22.31 23.54
C LEU A 122 -3.08 21.09 24.09
N PRO A 123 -4.21 21.29 24.79
CA PRO A 123 -5.09 20.20 25.20
C PRO A 123 -5.70 19.51 23.96
N LEU A 124 -6.00 18.21 24.08
CA LEU A 124 -6.57 17.43 22.98
C LEU A 124 -7.92 17.98 22.50
N SER A 125 -8.70 18.60 23.39
CA SER A 125 -9.99 19.22 23.10
C SER A 125 -9.90 20.35 22.07
N ASP A 126 -8.75 21.03 21.97
CA ASP A 126 -8.53 22.08 20.97
C ASP A 126 -8.48 21.52 19.55
N PHE A 127 -8.19 20.23 19.40
CA PHE A 127 -8.10 19.56 18.11
C PHE A 127 -9.43 18.98 17.64
N SER A 128 -10.53 19.14 18.38
CA SER A 128 -11.86 18.67 17.98
C SER A 128 -11.85 17.17 17.61
N HIS A 129 -12.42 16.77 16.46
CA HIS A 129 -12.43 15.37 16.00
C HIS A 129 -11.03 14.87 15.61
N GLU A 130 -10.71 13.64 16.04
CA GLU A 130 -9.47 12.91 15.74
C GLU A 130 -8.17 13.69 16.08
N PRO A 131 -7.98 14.03 17.36
CA PRO A 131 -6.83 14.81 17.80
C PRO A 131 -5.51 14.11 17.51
N TYR A 132 -5.45 12.79 17.65
CA TYR A 132 -4.23 12.02 17.42
C TYR A 132 -3.89 11.92 15.95
N LEU A 133 -4.89 11.90 15.06
CA LEU A 133 -4.67 11.93 13.61
C LEU A 133 -4.00 13.24 13.18
N LYS A 134 -4.41 14.36 13.79
CA LYS A 134 -3.85 15.69 13.55
C LYS A 134 -2.42 15.81 14.09
N LEU A 135 -2.19 15.44 15.35
CA LEU A 135 -0.87 15.48 15.98
C LEU A 135 0.16 14.59 15.26
N SER A 136 -0.22 13.34 14.98
CA SER A 136 0.63 12.41 14.23
C SER A 136 0.82 12.87 12.78
N GLY A 137 -0.16 13.52 12.17
CA GLY A 137 -0.05 14.13 10.85
C GLY A 137 1.05 15.18 10.75
N ILE A 138 1.15 16.08 11.73
CA ILE A 138 2.25 17.07 11.78
C ILE A 138 3.60 16.35 11.90
N SER A 139 3.67 15.34 12.77
CA SER A 139 4.88 14.54 13.00
C SER A 139 5.35 13.83 11.73
N ILE A 140 4.44 13.20 10.99
CA ILE A 140 4.74 12.52 9.71
C ILE A 140 5.30 13.51 8.69
N VAL A 141 4.64 14.66 8.51
CA VAL A 141 5.10 15.69 7.55
C VAL A 141 6.48 16.21 7.93
N LEU A 142 6.74 16.41 9.22
CA LEU A 142 8.05 16.84 9.71
C LEU A 142 9.12 15.77 9.45
N ALA A 143 8.83 14.51 9.75
CA ALA A 143 9.74 13.40 9.51
C ALA A 143 10.06 13.24 8.02
N GLU A 144 9.07 13.37 7.12
CA GLU A 144 9.29 13.37 5.67
C GLU A 144 10.23 14.50 5.23
N VAL A 145 10.08 15.71 5.79
CA VAL A 145 10.96 16.85 5.48
C VAL A 145 12.38 16.57 6.00
N LEU A 146 12.52 15.96 7.18
CA LEU A 146 13.81 15.57 7.74
C LEU A 146 14.50 14.49 6.90
N GLU A 147 13.77 13.45 6.45
CA GLU A 147 14.31 12.46 5.51
C GLU A 147 14.76 13.10 4.20
N ALA A 148 13.93 13.97 3.61
CA ALA A 148 14.28 14.70 2.40
C ALA A 148 15.48 15.64 2.59
N ASN A 149 15.66 16.18 3.81
CA ASN A 149 16.78 17.03 4.20
C ASN A 149 18.00 16.22 4.69
N ASN A 150 18.06 14.92 4.38
CA ASN A 150 19.19 14.04 4.70
C ASN A 150 19.46 13.89 6.22
N LYS A 151 18.40 13.98 7.05
CA LYS A 151 18.44 13.83 8.51
C LYS A 151 17.60 12.62 8.96
N PRO A 152 17.97 11.39 8.57
CA PRO A 152 17.15 10.21 8.82
C PRO A 152 17.01 9.85 10.30
N SER A 153 18.04 10.10 11.11
CA SER A 153 17.99 9.85 12.57
C SER A 153 16.98 10.77 13.25
N GLU A 154 16.96 12.06 12.92
CA GLU A 154 15.96 12.99 13.47
C GLU A 154 14.54 12.60 13.01
N ALA A 155 14.37 12.18 11.75
CA ALA A 155 13.09 11.70 11.23
C ALA A 155 12.60 10.44 11.98
N TYR A 156 13.52 9.52 12.27
CA TYR A 156 13.23 8.29 13.01
C TYR A 156 12.72 8.60 14.42
N GLU A 157 13.39 9.51 15.12
CA GLU A 157 12.97 9.98 16.45
C GLU A 157 11.58 10.63 16.41
N VAL A 158 11.28 11.45 15.40
CA VAL A 158 9.94 12.06 15.27
C VAL A 158 8.86 11.00 15.07
N HIS A 159 9.09 9.99 14.24
CA HIS A 159 8.16 8.87 14.07
C HIS A 159 8.02 8.03 15.34
N SER A 160 9.12 7.72 16.01
CA SER A 160 9.13 6.95 17.26
C SER A 160 8.34 7.64 18.36
N ASN A 161 8.58 8.94 18.58
CA ASN A 161 7.86 9.75 19.54
C ASN A 161 6.35 9.84 19.22
N ALA A 162 5.99 10.00 17.94
CA ALA A 162 4.59 10.02 17.52
C ALA A 162 3.91 8.67 17.80
N LEU A 163 4.58 7.55 17.51
CA LEU A 163 4.07 6.22 17.79
C LEU A 163 3.91 5.95 19.29
N ASP A 164 4.88 6.38 20.11
CA ASP A 164 4.80 6.20 21.56
C ASP A 164 3.64 6.97 22.19
N ARG A 165 3.32 8.17 21.66
CA ARG A 165 2.09 8.88 22.06
C ARG A 165 0.83 8.08 21.73
N LEU A 166 0.74 7.51 20.53
CA LEU A 166 -0.39 6.68 20.12
C LEU A 166 -0.50 5.41 20.98
N LYS A 167 0.63 4.73 21.24
CA LYS A 167 0.69 3.53 22.11
C LYS A 167 0.23 3.81 23.53
N LYS A 168 0.62 4.96 24.11
CA LYS A 168 0.13 5.39 25.43
C LYS A 168 -1.39 5.53 25.43
N ALA A 169 -1.95 6.18 24.42
CA ALA A 169 -3.39 6.35 24.31
C ALA A 169 -4.14 5.01 24.02
N ILE A 170 -3.53 4.07 23.29
CA ILE A 170 -4.03 2.69 23.16
C ILE A 170 -4.08 2.01 24.54
N SER A 171 -2.97 2.04 25.30
CA SER A 171 -2.91 1.42 26.63
C SER A 171 -3.92 2.03 27.62
N TYR A 172 -4.15 3.34 27.53
CA TYR A 172 -5.16 4.02 28.33
C TYR A 172 -6.58 3.54 27.98
N SER A 173 -6.88 3.42 26.68
CA SER A 173 -8.18 2.91 26.23
C SER A 173 -8.44 1.47 26.69
N GLU A 174 -7.40 0.64 26.76
CA GLU A 174 -7.51 -0.75 27.23
C GLU A 174 -7.77 -0.81 28.75
N GLN A 175 -7.07 0.03 29.53
CA GLN A 175 -7.30 0.15 30.97
C GLN A 175 -8.74 0.60 31.28
N LEU A 176 -9.25 1.56 30.52
CA LEU A 176 -10.62 2.06 30.68
C LEU A 176 -11.64 0.94 30.44
N LYS A 177 -11.47 0.14 29.37
CA LYS A 177 -12.33 -1.03 29.11
C LYS A 177 -12.31 -2.02 30.27
N ILE A 178 -11.14 -2.34 30.82
CA ILE A 178 -11.02 -3.27 31.95
C ILE A 178 -11.77 -2.75 33.19
N GLN A 179 -11.66 -1.44 33.46
CA GLN A 179 -12.36 -0.79 34.57
C GLN A 179 -13.88 -0.81 34.40
N GLU A 180 -14.39 -0.61 33.18
CA GLU A 180 -15.82 -0.72 32.87
C GLU A 180 -16.34 -2.15 33.06
N LEU A 181 -15.59 -3.15 32.61
CA LEU A 181 -15.92 -4.56 32.82
C LEU A 181 -15.94 -4.93 34.31
N ALA A 182 -15.02 -4.39 35.10
CA ALA A 182 -14.93 -4.64 36.53
C ALA A 182 -16.02 -3.94 37.35
N SER A 183 -16.49 -2.77 36.91
CA SER A 183 -17.48 -1.97 37.65
C SER A 183 -18.94 -2.30 37.30
N GLY A 184 -19.19 -3.00 36.19
CA GLY A 184 -20.54 -3.42 35.79
C GLY A 184 -21.52 -2.27 35.45
N VAL A 185 -21.03 -1.03 35.44
CA VAL A 185 -21.81 0.17 35.10
C VAL A 185 -21.39 0.63 33.71
N PRO A 186 -22.28 0.58 32.69
CA PRO A 186 -22.00 1.16 31.40
C PRO A 186 -21.95 2.69 31.54
N THR A 187 -20.74 3.25 31.45
CA THR A 187 -20.36 4.68 31.40
C THR A 187 -20.94 5.43 30.20
N ALA A 188 -21.72 4.78 29.33
CA ALA A 188 -22.04 5.31 28.00
C ALA A 188 -23.08 6.44 27.93
N LYS A 189 -23.67 6.92 29.04
CA LYS A 189 -24.73 7.95 28.94
C LYS A 189 -24.44 9.32 29.51
N ASN A 190 -23.51 9.51 30.46
CA ASN A 190 -23.34 10.81 31.14
C ASN A 190 -21.89 11.24 31.38
N THR A 191 -20.88 10.63 30.75
CA THR A 191 -19.48 10.95 31.02
C THR A 191 -18.97 12.09 30.12
N PRO A 192 -18.20 13.07 30.65
CA PRO A 192 -17.89 14.31 29.94
C PRO A 192 -17.07 14.07 28.66
N THR A 193 -17.24 14.97 27.69
CA THR A 193 -16.59 15.00 26.37
C THR A 193 -15.08 14.76 26.37
N HIS A 194 -14.37 14.99 27.48
CA HIS A 194 -12.94 14.80 27.61
C HIS A 194 -12.47 13.33 27.57
N GLU A 195 -13.26 12.37 28.05
CA GLU A 195 -12.82 10.96 28.09
C GLU A 195 -12.90 10.28 26.72
N THR A 196 -13.86 10.68 25.88
CA THR A 196 -14.01 10.17 24.51
C THR A 196 -12.87 10.63 23.59
N GLU A 197 -12.25 11.79 23.87
CA GLU A 197 -11.11 12.32 23.12
C GLU A 197 -9.79 11.56 23.40
N LEU A 198 -9.73 10.77 24.47
CA LEU A 198 -8.54 10.01 24.88
C LEU A 198 -8.47 8.61 24.24
N VAL A 199 -9.59 8.08 23.75
CA VAL A 199 -9.67 6.77 23.11
C VAL A 199 -9.44 6.91 21.60
N LEU A 200 -8.47 6.15 21.05
CA LEU A 200 -8.19 6.23 19.62
C LEU A 200 -9.36 5.71 18.79
N THR A 201 -9.67 6.44 17.73
CA THR A 201 -10.56 5.95 16.68
C THR A 201 -9.86 4.85 15.87
N GLY A 202 -10.65 4.06 15.12
CA GLY A 202 -10.10 3.08 14.18
C GLY A 202 -9.08 3.67 13.19
N PRO A 203 -9.38 4.80 12.52
CA PRO A 203 -8.42 5.51 11.68
C PRO A 203 -7.13 5.94 12.40
N GLU A 204 -7.22 6.34 13.67
CA GLU A 204 -6.05 6.71 14.48
C GLU A 204 -5.19 5.50 14.86
N ARG A 205 -5.80 4.34 15.12
CA ARG A 205 -5.05 3.08 15.32
C ARG A 205 -4.37 2.63 14.03
N LEU A 206 -5.05 2.75 12.90
CA LEU A 206 -4.46 2.46 11.60
C LEU A 206 -3.29 3.41 11.27
N ARG A 207 -3.37 4.67 11.71
CA ARG A 207 -2.25 5.63 11.64
C ARG A 207 -1.05 5.13 12.45
N ALA A 208 -1.28 4.57 13.63
CA ALA A 208 -0.22 3.99 14.46
C ALA A 208 0.44 2.79 13.75
N VAL A 209 -0.34 1.89 13.15
CA VAL A 209 0.16 0.77 12.35
C VAL A 209 1.03 1.27 11.19
N ALA A 210 0.58 2.30 10.46
CA ALA A 210 1.33 2.87 9.35
C ALA A 210 2.67 3.49 9.80
N ILE A 211 2.70 4.18 10.95
CA ILE A 211 3.94 4.73 11.52
C ILE A 211 4.90 3.60 11.92
N ALA A 212 4.39 2.51 12.50
CA ALA A 212 5.22 1.36 12.85
C ALA A 212 5.79 0.65 11.60
N CYS A 213 5.00 0.46 10.54
CA CYS A 213 5.52 -0.04 9.27
C CYS A 213 6.62 0.86 8.71
N LYS A 214 6.43 2.19 8.81
CA LYS A 214 7.44 3.16 8.39
C LYS A 214 8.73 3.07 9.23
N LEU A 215 8.63 2.89 10.55
CA LEU A 215 9.80 2.66 11.41
C LEU A 215 10.54 1.36 11.04
N GLY A 216 9.81 0.30 10.69
CA GLY A 216 10.39 -0.94 10.14
C GLY A 216 11.12 -0.70 8.82
N GLU A 217 10.51 0.01 7.86
CA GLU A 217 11.15 0.41 6.59
C GLU A 217 12.42 1.23 6.83
N MET A 218 12.40 2.15 7.79
CA MET A 218 13.57 2.95 8.15
C MET A 218 14.67 2.10 8.80
N ALA A 219 14.30 1.12 9.64
CA ALA A 219 15.27 0.22 10.25
C ALA A 219 16.04 -0.61 9.20
N ASP A 220 15.34 -1.11 8.17
CA ASP A 220 15.97 -1.77 7.02
C ASP A 220 16.84 -0.79 6.21
N ARG A 221 16.25 0.32 5.76
CA ARG A 221 16.90 1.31 4.89
C ARG A 221 18.18 1.88 5.49
N TYR A 222 18.17 2.16 6.79
CA TYR A 222 19.29 2.76 7.51
C TYR A 222 20.10 1.75 8.32
N GLN A 223 19.85 0.45 8.14
CA GLN A 223 20.61 -0.66 8.75
C GLN A 223 20.70 -0.54 10.29
N LEU A 224 19.58 -0.24 10.93
CA LEU A 224 19.50 -0.13 12.40
C LEU A 224 19.51 -1.50 13.10
N GLY A 225 19.39 -2.59 12.33
CA GLY A 225 19.50 -3.97 12.78
C GLY A 225 18.18 -4.74 12.70
N ASP A 226 18.29 -6.05 12.44
CA ASP A 226 17.13 -6.93 12.24
C ASP A 226 16.16 -6.94 13.42
N ALA A 227 16.66 -6.81 14.65
CA ALA A 227 15.83 -6.78 15.85
C ALA A 227 14.91 -5.54 15.91
N GLU A 228 15.40 -4.39 15.44
CA GLU A 228 14.61 -3.16 15.45
C GLU A 228 13.57 -3.19 14.31
N GLU A 229 13.93 -3.72 13.13
CA GLU A 229 12.98 -3.95 12.04
C GLU A 229 11.87 -4.94 12.46
N GLU A 230 12.24 -6.09 13.01
CA GLU A 230 11.30 -7.12 13.48
C GLU A 230 10.32 -6.59 14.52
N LYS A 231 10.83 -5.84 15.49
CA LYS A 231 10.05 -5.22 16.58
C LYS A 231 8.91 -4.36 16.03
N TRP A 232 9.19 -3.48 15.08
CA TRP A 232 8.18 -2.58 14.55
C TRP A 232 7.20 -3.26 13.61
N LEU A 233 7.67 -4.15 12.73
CA LEU A 233 6.81 -4.88 11.81
C LEU A 233 5.88 -5.86 12.55
N THR A 234 6.39 -6.52 13.59
CA THR A 234 5.58 -7.39 14.45
C THR A 234 4.50 -6.59 15.18
N TRP A 235 4.88 -5.48 15.80
CA TRP A 235 3.91 -4.61 16.48
C TRP A 235 2.83 -4.10 15.51
N ALA A 236 3.21 -3.74 14.28
CA ALA A 236 2.26 -3.27 13.26
C ALA A 236 1.23 -4.34 12.89
N VAL A 237 1.66 -5.57 12.68
CA VAL A 237 0.76 -6.70 12.36
C VAL A 237 -0.13 -7.03 13.55
N GLU A 238 0.43 -7.12 14.76
CA GLU A 238 -0.34 -7.42 15.98
C GLU A 238 -1.41 -6.36 16.24
N GLU A 239 -1.06 -5.08 16.14
CA GLU A 239 -1.99 -3.98 16.38
C GLU A 239 -3.06 -3.90 15.28
N MET A 240 -2.71 -4.17 14.03
CA MET A 240 -3.68 -4.32 12.94
C MET A 240 -4.69 -5.43 13.25
N LEU A 241 -4.22 -6.61 13.64
CA LEU A 241 -5.08 -7.74 13.99
C LEU A 241 -5.99 -7.43 15.20
N ARG A 242 -5.42 -6.81 16.24
CA ARG A 242 -6.17 -6.35 17.42
C ARG A 242 -7.28 -5.36 17.01
N THR A 243 -6.94 -4.42 16.12
CA THR A 243 -7.87 -3.43 15.58
C THR A 243 -9.05 -4.10 14.87
N LEU A 244 -8.79 -5.09 14.02
CA LEU A 244 -9.83 -5.84 13.32
C LEU A 244 -10.69 -6.71 14.25
N VAL A 245 -10.10 -7.31 15.29
CA VAL A 245 -10.83 -8.12 16.28
C VAL A 245 -11.77 -7.25 17.13
N ASP A 246 -11.29 -6.11 17.63
CA ASP A 246 -12.10 -5.19 18.44
C ASP A 246 -13.34 -4.73 17.65
N MET A 247 -13.19 -4.43 16.36
CA MET A 247 -14.32 -4.03 15.52
C MET A 247 -15.37 -5.12 15.39
N ARG A 248 -14.96 -6.38 15.22
CA ARG A 248 -15.90 -7.50 15.11
C ARG A 248 -16.72 -7.65 16.39
N GLN A 249 -16.09 -7.46 17.56
CA GLN A 249 -16.79 -7.53 18.84
C GLN A 249 -17.81 -6.39 19.00
N HIS A 250 -17.46 -5.18 18.56
CA HIS A 250 -18.40 -4.05 18.51
C HIS A 250 -19.57 -4.28 17.54
N HIS A 251 -19.31 -4.92 16.38
CA HIS A 251 -20.36 -5.21 15.40
C HIS A 251 -21.33 -6.32 15.88
N LYS A 252 -20.82 -7.30 16.63
CA LYS A 252 -21.64 -8.31 17.31
C LYS A 252 -22.54 -7.68 18.37
N THR A 253 -22.02 -6.80 19.22
CA THR A 253 -22.82 -6.09 20.23
C THR A 253 -23.87 -5.14 19.65
N SER A 254 -23.70 -4.63 18.42
CA SER A 254 -24.72 -3.81 17.75
C SER A 254 -25.80 -4.60 17.01
N GLU A 255 -25.52 -5.82 16.55
CA GLU A 255 -26.48 -6.65 15.79
C GLU A 255 -27.10 -7.80 16.61
N ASP A 256 -26.50 -8.20 17.74
CA ASP A 256 -27.03 -9.26 18.63
C ASP A 256 -28.24 -8.81 19.48
N ALA A 257 -28.84 -7.65 19.20
CA ALA A 257 -30.24 -7.40 19.56
C ALA A 257 -31.23 -8.23 18.72
N LYS A 258 -30.77 -8.90 17.64
CA LYS A 258 -31.60 -9.83 16.85
C LYS A 258 -30.79 -11.00 16.27
N ARG A 259 -30.63 -12.04 17.08
CA ARG A 259 -30.71 -13.49 16.76
C ARG A 259 -29.60 -14.27 17.45
N GLU A 260 -30.01 -15.14 18.38
CA GLU A 260 -29.23 -16.30 18.78
C GLU A 260 -28.97 -17.17 17.55
N ASP A 261 -27.72 -17.55 17.29
CA ASP A 261 -27.26 -18.94 17.45
C ASP A 261 -25.91 -19.19 16.72
N LYS A 262 -25.17 -20.15 17.27
CA LYS A 262 -23.97 -20.86 16.76
C LYS A 262 -22.61 -20.22 16.95
N GLN A 263 -22.09 -20.51 18.14
CA GLN A 263 -20.67 -20.68 18.43
C GLN A 263 -20.04 -21.71 17.47
N LYS A 264 -19.43 -21.21 16.39
CA LYS A 264 -18.38 -21.92 15.66
C LYS A 264 -17.04 -21.34 16.10
N ASP A 265 -16.09 -22.22 16.42
CA ASP A 265 -14.71 -21.86 16.71
C ASP A 265 -14.21 -20.81 15.71
N VAL A 266 -13.84 -19.65 16.24
CA VAL A 266 -13.46 -18.48 15.45
C VAL A 266 -12.02 -18.66 14.98
N GLN A 267 -11.82 -19.53 13.99
CA GLN A 267 -10.64 -19.39 13.15
C GLN A 267 -10.80 -18.07 12.39
N LEU A 268 -9.96 -17.09 12.72
CA LEU A 268 -9.95 -15.78 12.06
C LEU A 268 -9.55 -15.96 10.60
N VAL A 269 -10.51 -16.23 9.72
CA VAL A 269 -10.28 -16.15 8.27
C VAL A 269 -10.32 -14.66 7.91
N LEU A 270 -9.17 -14.00 7.87
CA LEU A 270 -9.11 -12.56 7.54
C LEU A 270 -9.70 -12.25 6.16
N ALA A 271 -9.67 -13.21 5.23
CA ALA A 271 -10.22 -13.09 3.89
C ALA A 271 -11.75 -12.92 3.85
N GLU A 272 -12.46 -13.28 4.92
CA GLU A 272 -13.92 -13.19 5.03
C GLU A 272 -14.38 -11.98 5.86
N LEU A 273 -13.45 -11.14 6.33
CA LEU A 273 -13.80 -9.99 7.15
C LEU A 273 -14.41 -8.88 6.29
N SER A 274 -15.64 -8.46 6.61
CA SER A 274 -16.21 -7.23 6.08
C SER A 274 -15.45 -6.04 6.64
N LEU A 275 -14.57 -5.45 5.81
CA LEU A 275 -13.76 -4.32 6.22
C LEU A 275 -14.62 -3.06 6.34
N PRO A 276 -14.41 -2.21 7.37
CA PRO A 276 -15.03 -0.90 7.44
C PRO A 276 -14.65 -0.04 6.22
N LYS A 277 -15.50 0.93 5.88
CA LYS A 277 -15.26 1.85 4.74
C LYS A 277 -13.93 2.62 4.79
N TRP A 278 -13.36 2.77 5.98
CA TRP A 278 -12.10 3.47 6.20
C TRP A 278 -10.86 2.55 6.20
N VAL A 279 -11.04 1.22 6.07
CA VAL A 279 -9.98 0.22 5.92
C VAL A 279 -10.05 -0.42 4.55
N THR A 280 -8.94 -0.41 3.82
CA THR A 280 -8.79 -1.13 2.55
C THR A 280 -8.11 -2.49 2.74
N LYS A 281 -8.22 -3.39 1.77
CA LYS A 281 -7.47 -4.65 1.77
C LYS A 281 -5.97 -4.42 1.81
N THR A 282 -5.50 -3.36 1.13
CA THR A 282 -4.11 -2.92 1.14
C THR A 282 -3.65 -2.53 2.54
N ASP A 283 -4.49 -1.84 3.32
CA ASP A 283 -4.16 -1.45 4.70
C ASP A 283 -3.89 -2.67 5.59
N VAL A 284 -4.63 -3.77 5.39
CA VAL A 284 -4.45 -5.02 6.14
C VAL A 284 -3.29 -5.85 5.58
N GLY A 285 -3.16 -5.94 4.26
CA GLY A 285 -2.18 -6.77 3.59
C GLY A 285 -0.75 -6.22 3.67
N ALA A 286 -0.58 -4.90 3.65
CA ALA A 286 0.75 -4.28 3.59
C ALA A 286 1.64 -4.57 4.81
N PRO A 287 1.16 -4.48 6.07
CA PRO A 287 1.96 -4.86 7.24
C PRO A 287 2.36 -6.34 7.22
N ILE A 288 1.44 -7.22 6.80
CA ILE A 288 1.67 -8.67 6.71
C ILE A 288 2.73 -9.00 5.66
N GLU A 289 2.64 -8.36 4.49
CA GLU A 289 3.63 -8.48 3.41
C GLU A 289 5.02 -7.98 3.85
N ALA A 290 5.07 -6.82 4.53
CA ALA A 290 6.34 -6.27 5.01
C ALA A 290 7.02 -7.21 6.01
N LEU A 291 6.27 -7.74 6.99
CA LEU A 291 6.80 -8.72 7.94
C LEU A 291 7.19 -10.04 7.25
N GLY A 292 6.42 -10.50 6.27
CA GLY A 292 6.76 -11.67 5.45
C GLY A 292 8.05 -11.48 4.66
N THR A 293 8.24 -10.29 4.09
CA THR A 293 9.46 -9.91 3.36
C THR A 293 10.67 -9.90 4.29
N PHE A 294 10.52 -9.32 5.48
CA PHE A 294 11.55 -9.36 6.51
C PHE A 294 11.93 -10.80 6.86
N TYR A 295 10.98 -11.67 7.18
CA TYR A 295 11.25 -13.07 7.51
C TYR A 295 11.84 -13.87 6.35
N ALA A 296 11.46 -13.57 5.11
CA ALA A 296 12.09 -14.17 3.95
C ALA A 296 13.57 -13.80 3.90
N LYS A 297 13.90 -12.50 4.06
CA LYS A 297 15.27 -11.95 4.06
C LYS A 297 16.13 -12.53 5.18
N THR A 298 15.59 -12.70 6.39
CA THR A 298 16.33 -13.23 7.55
C THR A 298 16.36 -14.77 7.60
N GLY A 299 15.88 -15.46 6.57
CA GLY A 299 15.90 -16.93 6.50
C GLY A 299 14.85 -17.65 7.34
N LYS A 300 13.87 -16.92 7.92
CA LYS A 300 12.72 -17.47 8.64
C LYS A 300 11.62 -17.89 7.65
N VAL A 301 11.97 -18.85 6.77
CA VAL A 301 11.18 -19.22 5.58
C VAL A 301 9.75 -19.63 5.91
N ASP A 302 9.53 -20.40 6.98
CA ASP A 302 8.21 -20.91 7.34
C ASP A 302 7.26 -19.78 7.75
N TYR A 303 7.73 -18.80 8.53
CA TYR A 303 6.93 -17.65 8.91
C TYR A 303 6.60 -16.76 7.70
N ALA A 304 7.57 -16.53 6.82
CA ALA A 304 7.35 -15.77 5.60
C ALA A 304 6.29 -16.44 4.70
N MET A 305 6.35 -17.76 4.55
CA MET A 305 5.39 -18.52 3.76
C MET A 305 3.96 -18.36 4.29
N THR A 306 3.76 -18.49 5.60
CA THR A 306 2.44 -18.30 6.22
C THR A 306 1.92 -16.87 6.01
N LEU A 307 2.76 -15.85 6.19
CA LEU A 307 2.37 -14.45 6.01
C LEU A 307 2.00 -14.14 4.55
N TYR A 308 2.77 -14.65 3.58
CA TYR A 308 2.45 -14.47 2.16
C TYR A 308 1.14 -15.16 1.77
N LEU A 309 0.91 -16.40 2.21
CA LEU A 309 -0.36 -17.09 1.99
C LEU A 309 -1.55 -16.31 2.58
N GLN A 310 -1.36 -15.77 3.78
CA GLN A 310 -2.37 -14.94 4.44
C GLN A 310 -2.66 -13.66 3.65
N ALA A 311 -1.63 -12.94 3.21
CA ALA A 311 -1.78 -11.73 2.40
C ALA A 311 -2.43 -12.02 1.03
N ILE A 312 -2.05 -13.11 0.36
CA ILE A 312 -2.68 -13.55 -0.90
C ILE A 312 -4.17 -13.83 -0.68
N SER A 313 -4.55 -14.49 0.41
CA SER A 313 -5.96 -14.79 0.69
C SER A 313 -6.82 -13.54 0.92
N ILE A 314 -6.24 -12.49 1.49
CA ILE A 314 -6.92 -11.20 1.73
C ILE A 314 -7.11 -10.44 0.41
N LEU A 315 -6.07 -10.42 -0.42
CA LEU A 315 -6.10 -9.72 -1.70
C LEU A 315 -6.99 -10.45 -2.72
N MET A 316 -6.90 -11.78 -2.79
CA MET A 316 -7.65 -12.63 -3.71
C MET A 316 -8.42 -13.72 -2.97
N PRO A 317 -9.61 -13.41 -2.44
CA PRO A 317 -10.47 -14.42 -1.82
C PRO A 317 -10.98 -15.43 -2.87
N PRO A 318 -11.35 -16.66 -2.44
CA PRO A 318 -11.84 -17.68 -3.35
C PRO A 318 -13.12 -17.26 -4.08
N ALA A 319 -13.30 -17.81 -5.30
CA ALA A 319 -14.48 -17.56 -6.11
C ALA A 319 -15.76 -17.99 -5.37
N GLY A 320 -16.78 -17.12 -5.36
CA GLY A 320 -18.02 -17.36 -4.63
C GLY A 320 -18.11 -16.65 -3.27
N SER A 321 -17.04 -15.98 -2.82
CA SER A 321 -17.01 -15.15 -1.59
C SER A 321 -17.85 -13.85 -1.67
N GLY A 322 -18.51 -13.57 -2.80
CA GLY A 322 -19.31 -12.37 -3.02
C GLY A 322 -18.51 -11.06 -3.17
N ASN A 323 -17.20 -11.10 -2.94
CA ASN A 323 -16.32 -9.95 -3.04
C ASN A 323 -15.67 -9.86 -4.43
N THR A 324 -15.79 -8.70 -5.08
CA THR A 324 -15.03 -8.42 -6.30
C THR A 324 -13.59 -8.08 -5.95
N THR A 325 -12.65 -8.63 -6.71
CA THR A 325 -11.23 -8.32 -6.58
C THR A 325 -10.86 -7.25 -7.58
N SER A 326 -10.23 -6.17 -7.13
CA SER A 326 -9.75 -5.12 -8.03
C SER A 326 -8.58 -5.62 -8.90
N ALA A 327 -8.29 -4.92 -9.98
CA ALA A 327 -7.12 -5.22 -10.80
C ALA A 327 -5.83 -5.06 -9.97
N GLU A 328 -5.73 -3.98 -9.20
CA GLU A 328 -4.59 -3.70 -8.32
C GLU A 328 -4.36 -4.82 -7.29
N ASP A 329 -5.40 -5.25 -6.57
CA ASP A 329 -5.32 -6.36 -5.61
C ASP A 329 -4.85 -7.65 -6.28
N SER A 330 -5.37 -7.94 -7.48
CA SER A 330 -5.00 -9.14 -8.24
C SER A 330 -3.53 -9.09 -8.66
N CYS A 331 -3.07 -7.93 -9.12
CA CYS A 331 -1.68 -7.72 -9.50
C CYS A 331 -0.75 -7.88 -8.30
N ARG A 332 -1.09 -7.30 -7.15
CA ARG A 332 -0.31 -7.40 -5.91
C ARG A 332 -0.27 -8.84 -5.39
N ALA A 333 -1.39 -9.56 -5.44
CA ALA A 333 -1.39 -10.97 -5.06
C ALA A 333 -0.51 -11.83 -5.99
N ALA A 334 -0.47 -11.53 -7.29
CA ALA A 334 0.45 -12.20 -8.21
C ALA A 334 1.92 -11.91 -7.88
N GLN A 335 2.27 -10.70 -7.42
CA GLN A 335 3.62 -10.41 -6.92
C GLN A 335 3.96 -11.31 -5.72
N LEU A 336 3.06 -11.43 -4.74
CA LEU A 336 3.27 -12.30 -3.58
C LEU A 336 3.39 -13.78 -3.97
N MET A 337 2.61 -14.25 -4.95
CA MET A 337 2.75 -15.61 -5.50
C MET A 337 4.13 -15.83 -6.13
N SER A 338 4.66 -14.83 -6.85
CA SER A 338 6.01 -14.86 -7.40
C SER A 338 7.07 -14.93 -6.29
N SER A 339 6.92 -14.11 -5.24
CA SER A 339 7.81 -14.13 -4.07
C SER A 339 7.74 -15.45 -3.31
N LEU A 340 6.55 -16.07 -3.24
CA LEU A 340 6.37 -17.39 -2.63
C LEU A 340 7.06 -18.50 -3.43
N SER A 341 7.01 -18.43 -4.77
CA SER A 341 7.77 -19.33 -5.65
C SER A 341 9.28 -19.26 -5.38
N GLU A 342 9.82 -18.04 -5.29
CA GLU A 342 11.24 -17.83 -4.94
C GLU A 342 11.56 -18.35 -3.53
N LEU A 343 10.68 -18.07 -2.56
CA LEU A 343 10.85 -18.46 -1.16
C LEU A 343 10.93 -19.98 -1.00
N ILE A 344 10.12 -20.75 -1.74
CA ILE A 344 10.17 -22.22 -1.75
C ILE A 344 11.55 -22.69 -2.21
N MET A 345 12.15 -22.03 -3.19
CA MET A 345 13.47 -22.37 -3.72
C MET A 345 14.65 -21.93 -2.86
N ARG A 346 14.42 -21.18 -1.77
CA ARG A 346 15.45 -20.91 -0.75
C ARG A 346 15.73 -22.13 0.13
N ARG A 347 14.81 -23.09 0.19
CA ARG A 347 15.04 -24.40 0.81
C ARG A 347 15.95 -25.25 -0.08
N THR A 348 16.37 -26.42 0.39
CA THR A 348 17.11 -27.37 -0.44
C THR A 348 16.32 -27.70 -1.70
N PRO A 349 16.88 -27.51 -2.91
CA PRO A 349 16.19 -27.85 -4.14
C PRO A 349 15.88 -29.35 -4.18
N THR A 350 14.60 -29.70 -4.15
CA THR A 350 14.11 -31.06 -4.40
C THR A 350 13.13 -31.01 -5.57
N PRO A 351 12.90 -32.13 -6.28
CA PRO A 351 11.89 -32.18 -7.34
C PRO A 351 10.51 -31.69 -6.88
N GLU A 352 10.13 -31.98 -5.64
CA GLU A 352 8.87 -31.54 -5.03
C GLU A 352 8.85 -30.03 -4.82
N ASN A 353 9.92 -29.45 -4.26
CA ASN A 353 10.02 -28.00 -4.06
C ASN A 353 10.02 -27.25 -5.40
N LEU A 354 10.73 -27.76 -6.40
CA LEU A 354 10.72 -27.21 -7.77
C LEU A 354 9.31 -27.21 -8.35
N HIS A 355 8.59 -28.34 -8.24
CA HIS A 355 7.23 -28.47 -8.73
C HIS A 355 6.26 -27.49 -8.03
N GLN A 356 6.36 -27.36 -6.70
CA GLN A 356 5.55 -26.42 -5.94
C GLN A 356 5.86 -24.96 -6.29
N ALA A 357 7.14 -24.60 -6.39
CA ALA A 357 7.56 -23.27 -6.78
C ALA A 357 7.07 -22.92 -8.19
N GLU A 358 7.15 -23.86 -9.13
CA GLU A 358 6.65 -23.67 -10.49
C GLU A 358 5.14 -23.48 -10.52
N ALA A 359 4.37 -24.28 -9.76
CA ALA A 359 2.92 -24.13 -9.67
C ALA A 359 2.52 -22.71 -9.21
N TRP A 360 3.19 -22.16 -8.19
CA TRP A 360 2.95 -20.79 -7.74
C TRP A 360 3.31 -19.73 -8.78
N ALA A 361 4.44 -19.88 -9.47
CA ALA A 361 4.83 -18.95 -10.53
C ALA A 361 3.88 -18.99 -11.74
N GLN A 362 3.43 -20.18 -12.13
CA GLN A 362 2.42 -20.36 -13.17
C GLN A 362 1.07 -19.75 -12.76
N GLN A 363 0.67 -19.90 -11.51
CA GLN A 363 -0.54 -19.28 -10.97
C GLN A 363 -0.43 -17.75 -11.00
N ALA A 364 0.71 -17.18 -10.60
CA ALA A 364 0.98 -15.75 -10.71
C ALA A 364 0.85 -15.24 -12.14
N LEU A 365 1.43 -15.96 -13.12
CA LEU A 365 1.34 -15.62 -14.54
C LEU A 365 -0.12 -15.66 -15.04
N ALA A 366 -0.89 -16.68 -14.63
CA ALA A 366 -2.29 -16.80 -14.99
C ALA A 366 -3.13 -15.65 -14.45
N VAL A 367 -2.90 -15.24 -13.20
CA VAL A 367 -3.57 -14.09 -12.56
C VAL A 367 -3.24 -12.80 -13.31
N VAL A 368 -1.95 -12.52 -13.57
CA VAL A 368 -1.52 -11.32 -14.32
C VAL A 368 -2.20 -11.26 -15.69
N ASN A 369 -2.12 -12.35 -16.46
CA ASN A 369 -2.70 -12.41 -17.81
C ASN A 369 -4.22 -12.22 -17.80
N LYS A 370 -4.92 -12.82 -16.83
CA LYS A 370 -6.37 -12.67 -16.67
C LYS A 370 -6.73 -11.21 -16.33
N THR A 371 -6.01 -10.62 -15.39
CA THR A 371 -6.25 -9.25 -14.91
C THR A 371 -6.01 -8.23 -16.01
N VAL A 372 -4.90 -8.31 -16.73
CA VAL A 372 -4.59 -7.41 -17.86
C VAL A 372 -5.67 -7.49 -18.95
N LYS A 373 -6.14 -8.69 -19.29
CA LYS A 373 -7.25 -8.88 -20.25
C LYS A 373 -8.54 -8.25 -19.75
N THR A 374 -8.85 -8.40 -18.46
CA THR A 374 -10.11 -7.92 -17.87
C THR A 374 -10.12 -6.40 -17.74
N ALA A 375 -8.98 -5.81 -17.36
CA ALA A 375 -8.78 -4.36 -17.24
C ALA A 375 -8.67 -3.65 -18.61
N ARG A 376 -8.78 -4.39 -19.73
CA ARG A 376 -8.71 -3.86 -21.11
C ARG A 376 -7.46 -3.00 -21.39
N GLY A 377 -6.38 -3.26 -20.68
CA GLY A 377 -5.13 -2.54 -20.86
C GLY A 377 -5.08 -1.13 -20.26
N ASP A 378 -5.95 -0.78 -19.30
CA ASP A 378 -5.84 0.49 -18.57
C ASP A 378 -4.48 0.58 -17.84
N PRO A 379 -3.54 1.46 -18.29
CA PRO A 379 -2.17 1.48 -17.78
C PRO A 379 -2.08 1.77 -16.28
N GLU A 380 -3.02 2.55 -15.73
CA GLU A 380 -3.02 2.91 -14.31
C GLU A 380 -3.37 1.68 -13.44
N GLN A 381 -4.37 0.91 -13.85
CA GLN A 381 -4.86 -0.26 -13.11
C GLN A 381 -3.92 -1.47 -13.21
N ILE A 382 -3.13 -1.57 -14.28
CA ILE A 382 -2.25 -2.73 -14.53
C ILE A 382 -0.77 -2.46 -14.25
N ALA A 383 -0.39 -1.26 -13.82
CA ALA A 383 1.02 -0.92 -13.56
C ALA A 383 1.69 -1.93 -12.62
N GLY A 384 1.00 -2.36 -11.56
CA GLY A 384 1.48 -3.40 -10.65
C GLY A 384 1.63 -4.78 -11.32
N CYS A 385 0.75 -5.12 -12.26
CA CYS A 385 0.81 -6.37 -13.02
C CYS A 385 1.99 -6.40 -13.98
N GLU A 386 2.34 -5.27 -14.58
CA GLU A 386 3.48 -5.15 -15.49
C GLU A 386 4.80 -5.40 -14.75
N ALA A 387 4.94 -4.84 -13.54
CA ALA A 387 6.08 -5.12 -12.66
C ALA A 387 6.11 -6.60 -12.22
N ALA A 388 4.95 -7.14 -11.82
CA ALA A 388 4.83 -8.55 -11.44
C ALA A 388 5.23 -9.50 -12.58
N LEU A 389 4.80 -9.19 -13.81
CA LEU A 389 5.03 -10.03 -14.99
C LEU A 389 6.51 -10.25 -15.26
N GLY A 390 7.33 -9.20 -15.16
CA GLY A 390 8.78 -9.30 -15.37
C GLY A 390 9.44 -10.29 -14.42
N ALA A 391 9.12 -10.18 -13.12
CA ALA A 391 9.63 -11.05 -12.07
C ALA A 391 9.11 -12.50 -12.21
N VAL A 392 7.82 -12.67 -12.49
CA VAL A 392 7.20 -14.01 -12.68
C VAL A 392 7.85 -14.75 -13.85
N LEU A 393 8.05 -14.08 -14.98
CA LEU A 393 8.71 -14.67 -16.15
C LEU A 393 10.16 -15.04 -15.85
N PHE A 394 10.89 -14.20 -15.10
CA PHE A 394 12.26 -14.51 -14.68
C PHE A 394 12.31 -15.75 -13.76
N ASN A 395 11.39 -15.84 -12.80
CA ASN A 395 11.29 -16.97 -11.88
C ASN A 395 10.95 -18.27 -12.65
N LEU A 396 10.00 -18.24 -13.58
CA LEU A 396 9.69 -19.38 -14.45
C LEU A 396 10.90 -19.81 -15.28
N GLY A 397 11.65 -18.86 -15.86
CA GLY A 397 12.89 -19.14 -16.58
C GLY A 397 13.93 -19.83 -15.71
N SER A 398 14.10 -19.35 -14.48
CA SER A 398 15.05 -19.93 -13.50
C SER A 398 14.64 -21.35 -13.08
N LEU A 399 13.35 -21.60 -12.86
CA LEU A 399 12.84 -22.93 -12.51
C LEU A 399 13.00 -23.92 -13.68
N ARG A 400 12.77 -23.46 -14.92
CA ARG A 400 12.99 -24.27 -16.13
C ARG A 400 14.46 -24.58 -16.35
N GLU A 401 15.34 -23.62 -16.12
CA GLU A 401 16.80 -23.83 -16.13
C GLU A 401 17.20 -24.89 -15.08
N MET A 402 16.67 -24.81 -13.85
CA MET A 402 16.93 -25.81 -12.81
C MET A 402 16.44 -27.22 -13.17
N ASN A 403 15.41 -27.32 -14.02
CA ASN A 403 14.90 -28.58 -14.54
C ASN A 403 15.60 -29.05 -15.85
N ASN A 404 16.71 -28.40 -16.23
CA ASN A 404 17.46 -28.62 -17.49
C ASN A 404 16.63 -28.38 -18.77
N ASP A 405 15.51 -27.67 -18.68
CA ASP A 405 14.70 -27.25 -19.82
C ASP A 405 15.23 -25.90 -20.35
N HIS A 406 16.45 -25.93 -20.92
CA HIS A 406 17.15 -24.72 -21.37
C HIS A 406 16.39 -23.98 -22.49
N ALA A 407 15.61 -24.70 -23.30
CA ALA A 407 14.81 -24.11 -24.37
C ALA A 407 13.70 -23.23 -23.77
N ALA A 408 12.87 -23.78 -22.89
CA ALA A 408 11.81 -23.00 -22.24
C ALA A 408 12.40 -21.88 -21.36
N ALA A 409 13.52 -22.12 -20.69
CA ALA A 409 14.19 -21.11 -19.87
C ALA A 409 14.57 -19.88 -20.69
N LYS A 410 15.13 -20.06 -21.90
CA LYS A 410 15.47 -18.94 -22.80
C LYS A 410 14.26 -18.14 -23.21
N ASP A 411 13.15 -18.80 -23.54
CA ASP A 411 11.92 -18.12 -23.95
C ASP A 411 11.39 -17.23 -22.82
N TYR A 412 11.35 -17.76 -21.59
CA TYR A 412 10.95 -17.00 -20.41
C TYR A 412 11.90 -15.84 -20.10
N PHE A 413 13.22 -16.06 -20.12
CA PHE A 413 14.18 -14.98 -19.87
C PHE A 413 14.15 -13.90 -20.96
N THR A 414 13.93 -14.28 -22.22
CA THR A 414 13.78 -13.31 -23.32
C THR A 414 12.54 -12.45 -23.13
N THR A 415 11.42 -13.07 -22.77
CA THR A 415 10.16 -12.37 -22.51
C THR A 415 10.28 -11.48 -21.27
N SER A 416 10.93 -11.96 -20.21
CA SER A 416 11.23 -11.17 -19.00
C SER A 416 12.09 -9.94 -19.30
N LEU A 417 13.11 -10.09 -20.17
CA LEU A 417 13.95 -8.98 -20.61
C LEU A 417 13.15 -7.95 -21.40
N GLN A 418 12.30 -8.38 -22.34
CA GLN A 418 11.43 -7.47 -23.10
C GLN A 418 10.47 -6.70 -22.17
N GLN A 419 9.88 -7.41 -21.21
CA GLN A 419 9.01 -6.80 -20.22
C GLN A 419 9.76 -5.79 -19.34
N SER A 420 10.96 -6.14 -18.88
CA SER A 420 11.81 -5.25 -18.08
C SER A 420 12.22 -3.98 -18.84
N ASN A 421 12.50 -4.10 -20.14
CA ASN A 421 12.75 -2.95 -21.01
C ASN A 421 11.51 -2.04 -21.11
N ARG A 422 10.33 -2.62 -21.31
CA ARG A 422 9.05 -1.89 -21.42
C ARG A 422 8.75 -1.06 -20.16
N ILE A 423 8.99 -1.63 -18.97
CA ILE A 423 8.78 -0.93 -17.69
C ILE A 423 10.00 -0.15 -17.20
N GLN A 424 11.10 -0.12 -17.97
CA GLN A 424 12.36 0.53 -17.63
C GLN A 424 13.00 0.02 -16.32
N SER A 425 12.81 -1.26 -15.97
CA SER A 425 13.43 -1.90 -14.81
C SER A 425 14.89 -2.28 -15.10
N GLN A 426 15.84 -1.47 -14.61
CA GLN A 426 17.27 -1.72 -14.83
C GLN A 426 17.76 -3.04 -14.25
N GLU A 427 17.28 -3.39 -13.07
CA GLU A 427 17.60 -4.64 -12.39
C GLU A 427 17.12 -5.85 -13.21
N GLY A 428 15.85 -5.88 -13.58
CA GLY A 428 15.28 -6.98 -14.39
C GLY A 428 15.96 -7.13 -15.75
N MET A 429 16.35 -6.01 -16.38
CA MET A 429 17.12 -6.04 -17.62
C MET A 429 18.49 -6.70 -17.44
N LEU A 430 19.22 -6.34 -16.38
CA LEU A 430 20.54 -6.90 -16.10
C LEU A 430 20.46 -8.39 -15.76
N GLU A 431 19.51 -8.78 -14.90
CA GLU A 431 19.33 -10.16 -14.46
C GLU A 431 18.95 -11.08 -15.63
N ALA A 432 17.93 -10.72 -16.41
CA ALA A 432 17.50 -11.51 -17.55
C ALA A 432 18.60 -11.62 -18.62
N ALA A 433 19.33 -10.53 -18.91
CA ALA A 433 20.44 -10.56 -19.86
C ALA A 433 21.63 -11.42 -19.35
N ASN A 434 21.89 -11.43 -18.04
CA ASN A 434 22.90 -12.31 -17.45
C ASN A 434 22.50 -13.78 -17.54
N ALA A 435 21.22 -14.09 -17.32
CA ALA A 435 20.69 -15.46 -17.43
C ALA A 435 20.76 -16.00 -18.87
N LEU A 436 20.37 -15.20 -19.86
CA LEU A 436 20.50 -15.58 -21.28
C LEU A 436 21.95 -15.88 -21.67
N ARG A 437 22.89 -14.99 -21.30
CA ARG A 437 24.33 -15.21 -21.53
C ARG A 437 24.88 -16.44 -20.83
N ARG A 438 24.30 -16.84 -19.70
CA ARG A 438 24.67 -18.08 -19.00
C ARG A 438 24.22 -19.29 -19.82
N LEU A 439 22.97 -19.33 -20.27
CA LEU A 439 22.46 -20.43 -21.11
C LEU A 439 23.22 -20.56 -22.43
N GLU A 440 23.50 -19.46 -23.12
CA GLU A 440 24.30 -19.47 -24.36
C GLU A 440 25.72 -20.05 -24.19
N ARG A 441 26.31 -19.93 -23.00
CA ARG A 441 27.61 -20.54 -22.70
C ARG A 441 27.48 -22.04 -22.48
N LEU A 442 26.40 -22.48 -21.82
CA LEU A 442 26.11 -23.89 -21.61
C LEU A 442 25.87 -24.61 -22.94
N ASP A 443 25.05 -24.05 -23.83
CA ASP A 443 24.78 -24.67 -25.13
C ASP A 443 26.04 -24.79 -25.99
N ARG A 444 26.91 -23.77 -25.96
CA ARG A 444 28.20 -23.82 -26.66
C ARG A 444 29.09 -24.92 -26.10
N ALA A 445 29.16 -25.06 -24.77
CA ALA A 445 29.93 -26.12 -24.13
C ALA A 445 29.40 -27.52 -24.49
N GLU A 446 28.08 -27.70 -24.49
CA GLU A 446 27.44 -28.96 -24.90
C GLU A 446 27.69 -29.28 -26.37
N ALA A 447 27.61 -28.28 -27.25
CA ALA A 447 27.92 -28.44 -28.67
C ALA A 447 29.38 -28.88 -28.87
N THR A 448 30.34 -28.24 -28.18
CA THR A 448 31.75 -28.64 -28.25
C THR A 448 32.01 -30.05 -27.75
N LYS A 449 31.29 -30.50 -26.71
CA LYS A 449 31.41 -31.85 -26.18
C LYS A 449 30.90 -32.91 -27.18
N LYS A 450 29.77 -32.65 -27.82
CA LYS A 450 29.22 -33.53 -28.87
C LYS A 450 30.17 -33.67 -30.07
N THR A 451 30.93 -32.63 -30.41
CA THR A 451 31.92 -32.69 -31.51
C THR A 451 33.23 -33.37 -31.15
N THR A 452 33.57 -33.51 -29.85
CA THR A 452 34.79 -34.20 -29.41
C THR A 452 34.57 -35.69 -29.11
N ASP A 453 33.32 -36.08 -28.84
CA ASP A 453 32.93 -37.47 -28.55
C ASP A 453 32.45 -38.24 -29.81
N ALA A 454 32.35 -37.57 -30.96
CA ALA A 454 32.06 -38.12 -32.28
C ALA A 454 33.32 -38.18 -33.13
#